data_AF-A0A950W6A3-F1
#
_entry.id   AF-A0A950W6A3-F1
#
_cell.length_a   1.000
_cell.length_b   1.000
_cell.length_c   1.000
_cell.angle_alpha   90.00
_cell.angle_beta   90.00
_cell.angle_gamma   90.00
#
_symmetry.space_group_name_H-M   'P 1'
#
loop_
_entity.id
_entity.type
_entity.pdbx_description
1 polymer ?
#
loop_
_entity_poly.entity_id
_entity_poly.type
_entity_poly.pdbx_seq_one_letter_code
_entity_poly.pdbx_strand_id
1 'polypeptide(L)' 'MDLGIRGRKALVCAASKGLGRACAMSLGRAGVELTITARTAETLEQTA' A
#
# COMPACT_ATOMS: atom_id res chain seq x y z
N MET A 1 -17.58 -2.82 2.58
CA MET A 1 -17.69 -2.75 4.05
C MET A 1 -16.97 -1.49 4.50
N ASP A 2 -17.55 -0.72 5.42
CA ASP A 2 -16.85 0.42 6.03
C ASP A 2 -15.99 -0.07 7.19
N LEU A 3 -14.70 0.26 7.17
CA LEU A 3 -13.71 -0.15 8.17
C LEU A 3 -13.37 1.00 9.14
N GLY A 4 -13.87 2.22 8.92
CA GLY A 4 -13.55 3.37 9.79
C GLY A 4 -12.10 3.84 9.74
N ILE A 5 -11.35 3.48 8.68
CA ILE A 5 -9.92 3.79 8.51
C ILE A 5 -9.64 4.87 7.46
N ARG A 6 -10.67 5.46 6.87
CA ARG A 6 -10.53 6.54 5.87
C ARG A 6 -9.75 7.72 6.44
N GLY A 7 -8.78 8.24 5.69
CA GLY A 7 -7.91 9.35 6.08
C GLY A 7 -6.80 8.98 7.07
N ARG A 8 -6.69 7.72 7.49
CA ARG A 8 -5.53 7.25 8.27
C ARG A 8 -4.31 7.07 7.38
N LYS A 9 -3.13 7.02 8.00
CA LYS A 9 -1.85 6.73 7.33
C LYS A 9 -1.44 5.28 7.58
N ALA A 10 -0.91 4.60 6.56
CA ALA A 10 -0.38 3.25 6.70
C ALA A 10 0.96 3.07 5.95
N LEU A 11 1.88 2.37 6.61
CA LEU A 11 3.14 1.91 6.03
C LEU A 11 3.02 0.43 5.67
N VAL A 12 3.25 0.08 4.39
CA VAL A 12 3.24 -1.32 3.94
C VAL A 12 4.61 -1.71 3.42
N CYS A 13 5.28 -2.59 4.17
CA CYS A 13 6.58 -3.13 3.82
C CYS A 13 6.47 -4.23 2.76
N ALA A 14 7.49 -4.34 1.90
CA ALA A 14 7.56 -5.32 0.81
C ALA A 14 6.35 -5.27 -0.14
N ALA A 15 5.85 -4.06 -0.42
CA ALA A 15 4.61 -3.88 -1.16
C ALA A 15 4.77 -3.73 -2.68
N SER A 16 5.97 -3.94 -3.23
CA SER A 16 6.21 -3.81 -4.69
C SER A 16 5.57 -4.93 -5.52
N LYS A 17 5.15 -6.04 -4.92
CA LYS A 17 4.48 -7.15 -5.62
C LYS A 17 3.72 -8.07 -4.68
N GLY A 18 2.95 -9.00 -5.26
CA GLY A 18 2.26 -10.06 -4.54
C GLY A 18 1.29 -9.54 -3.48
N LEU A 19 1.28 -10.21 -2.32
CA LEU A 19 0.35 -9.90 -1.24
C LEU A 19 0.56 -8.50 -0.64
N GLY A 20 1.80 -8.04 -0.50
CA GLY A 20 2.08 -6.69 0.02
C GLY A 20 1.42 -5.61 -0.85
N ARG A 21 1.51 -5.76 -2.17
CA ARG A 21 0.84 -4.87 -3.14
C ARG A 21 -0.68 -4.95 -3.02
N ALA A 22 -1.23 -6.15 -2.91
CA ALA A 22 -2.68 -6.35 -2.77
C ALA A 22 -3.23 -5.73 -1.47
N CYS A 23 -2.49 -5.84 -0.36
CA CYS A 23 -2.81 -5.18 0.90
C CYS A 23 -2.79 -3.66 0.77
N ALA A 24 -1.73 -3.10 0.19
CA ALA A 24 -1.63 -1.66 -0.06
C ALA A 24 -2.80 -1.16 -0.91
N MET A 25 -3.13 -1.82 -2.02
CA MET A 25 -4.28 -1.47 -2.86
C MET A 25 -5.61 -1.52 -2.10
N SER A 26 -5.81 -2.53 -1.25
CA SER A 26 -7.04 -2.67 -0.47
C SER A 26 -7.20 -1.54 0.55
N LEU A 27 -6.11 -1.15 1.22
CA LEU A 27 -6.09 -0.01 2.13
C LEU A 27 -6.33 1.32 1.39
N GLY A 28 -5.74 1.49 0.21
CA GLY A 28 -5.95 2.68 -0.62
C GLY A 28 -7.40 2.82 -1.07
N ARG A 29 -8.06 1.72 -1.43
CA ARG A 29 -9.51 1.69 -1.72
C ARG A 29 -10.37 2.04 -0.50
N ALA A 30 -9.89 1.76 0.71
CA ALA A 30 -10.53 2.20 1.96
C ALA A 30 -10.26 3.69 2.28
N GLY A 31 -9.53 4.41 1.42
CA GLY A 31 -9.22 5.83 1.56
C GLY A 31 -8.11 6.12 2.57
N VAL A 32 -7.19 5.16 2.77
CA VAL A 32 -5.99 5.31 3.61
C VAL A 32 -4.89 5.98 2.79
N GLU A 33 -4.15 6.92 3.37
CA GLU A 33 -2.91 7.47 2.82
C GLU A 33 -1.77 6.45 3.00
N LEU A 34 -1.09 6.10 1.92
CA LEU A 34 -0.14 4.98 1.91
C LEU A 34 1.29 5.46 1.74
N THR A 35 2.19 4.81 2.48
CA THR A 35 3.62 4.77 2.19
C THR A 35 4.02 3.32 1.99
N ILE A 36 4.72 3.01 0.90
CA ILE A 36 5.17 1.66 0.59
C ILE A 36 6.69 1.60 0.53
N THR A 37 7.25 0.44 0.87
CA THR A 37 8.70 0.19 0.77
C THR A 37 9.00 -1.12 0.08
N ALA A 38 10.12 -1.16 -0.64
CA ALA A 38 10.71 -2.36 -1.22
C ALA A 38 12.22 -2.18 -1.36
N ARG A 39 12.95 -3.29 -1.54
CA ARG A 39 14.42 -3.28 -1.65
C ARG A 39 14.93 -2.79 -3.00
N THR A 40 14.15 -3.00 -4.06
CA THR A 40 14.54 -2.69 -5.45
C THR A 40 13.74 -1.48 -5.92
N ALA A 41 14.44 -0.37 -6.18
CA ALA A 41 13.85 0.90 -6.62
C ALA A 41 12.95 0.72 -7.86
N GLU A 42 13.43 0.01 -8.88
CA GLU A 42 12.66 -0.25 -10.11
C GLU A 42 11.28 -0.87 -9.83
N THR A 43 11.22 -1.92 -8.99
CA THR A 43 9.94 -2.56 -8.66
C THR A 43 9.04 -1.67 -7.80
N LEU A 44 9.63 -0.77 -7.02
CA LEU A 44 8.89 0.17 -6.19
C LEU A 44 8.26 1.26 -7.04
N GLU A 45 9.01 1.82 -7.99
CA GLU A 45 8.56 2.83 -8.95
C GLU A 45 7.47 2.30 -9.88
N GLN A 46 7.53 1.04 -10.31
CA GLN A 46 6.46 0.40 -11.08
C GLN A 46 5.14 0.21 -10.28
N THR A 47 5.21 0.31 -8.95
CA THR A 47 4.08 0.07 -8.06
C THR A 47 3.43 1.35 -7.56
N ALA A 48 4.22 2.41 -7.37
CA ALA A 48 3.77 3.74 -6.96
C ALA A 48 2.96 4.42 -8.07
#